data_AF-A0AB37U7I1-F1
#
_entry.id   AF-A0AB37U7I1-F1
#
_cell.length_a   1.000
_cell.length_b   1.000
_cell.length_c   1.000
_cell.angle_alpha   90.00
_cell.angle_beta   90.00
_cell.angle_gamma   90.00
#
_symmetry.space_group_name_H-M   'P 1'
#
loop_
_entity.id
_entity.type
_entity.pdbx_description
1 polymer ?
#
loop_
_entity_poly.entity_id
_entity_poly.type
_entity_poly.pdbx_seq_one_letter_code
_entity_poly.pdbx_strand_id
1 'polypeptide(L)'
;MDLKMLKSQEQSEQLQNKELEAIAGGRLNDLVKNLSLRGKVARWAAVAASVVGMSVGMAMPTEALHRTDDCDERGFFAIFQGSKHYATMCFANAGDAEVVIADVHRVTSGNNAGYIITNKGRFNFGKWKGFDFIDNGYGTVTILRIVIY
;
A
#
# COMPACT_ATOMS: atom_id res chain seq x y z
N MET A 1 18.56 -12.05 -45.34
CA MET A 1 18.62 -11.09 -44.22
C MET A 1 19.92 -10.33 -44.35
N ASP A 2 19.82 -9.01 -44.48
CA ASP A 2 20.83 -8.12 -45.05
C ASP A 2 21.90 -7.73 -44.00
N LEU A 3 23.18 -7.99 -44.31
CA LEU A 3 24.33 -7.79 -43.40
C LEU A 3 24.48 -6.33 -42.93
N LYS A 4 23.85 -5.38 -43.64
CA LYS A 4 23.85 -3.95 -43.28
C LYS A 4 23.04 -3.64 -42.01
N MET A 5 22.03 -4.44 -41.68
CA MET A 5 21.19 -4.20 -40.49
C MET A 5 21.91 -4.53 -39.17
N LEU A 6 22.71 -5.61 -39.15
CA LEU A 6 23.48 -6.05 -37.98
C LEU A 6 24.53 -5.02 -37.54
N LYS A 7 25.25 -4.41 -38.49
CA LYS A 7 26.24 -3.35 -38.17
C LYS A 7 25.60 -2.10 -37.59
N SER A 8 24.37 -1.78 -37.98
CA SER A 8 23.65 -0.62 -37.47
C SER A 8 23.16 -0.82 -36.03
N GLN A 9 22.82 -2.05 -35.63
CA GLN A 9 22.39 -2.36 -34.27
C GLN A 9 23.56 -2.38 -33.30
N GLU A 10 24.69 -2.99 -33.70
CA GLU A 10 25.90 -3.06 -32.87
C GLU A 10 26.51 -1.68 -32.59
N GLN A 11 26.43 -0.76 -33.55
CA GLN A 11 26.87 0.64 -33.34
C GLN A 11 25.94 1.42 -32.40
N SER A 12 24.64 1.14 -32.40
CA SER A 12 23.68 1.77 -31.50
C SER A 12 23.85 1.29 -30.05
N GLU A 13 24.11 0.00 -29.85
CA GLU A 13 24.34 -0.58 -28.52
C GLU A 13 25.65 -0.07 -27.90
N GLN A 14 26.71 0.09 -28.70
CA GLN A 14 27.96 0.66 -28.18
C GLN A 14 27.85 2.14 -27.83
N LEU A 15 27.02 2.91 -28.53
CA LEU A 15 26.79 4.33 -28.20
C LEU A 15 26.00 4.47 -26.89
N GLN A 16 24.96 3.65 -26.70
CA GLN A 16 24.18 3.62 -25.46
C GLN A 16 25.00 3.19 -24.25
N ASN A 17 25.89 2.21 -24.40
CA ASN A 17 26.76 1.76 -23.31
C ASN A 17 27.79 2.82 -22.90
N LYS A 18 28.32 3.60 -23.86
CA LYS A 18 29.25 4.70 -23.53
C LYS A 18 28.57 5.88 -22.83
N GLU A 19 27.33 6.22 -23.17
CA GLU A 19 26.59 7.26 -22.46
C GLU A 19 26.21 6.81 -21.04
N LEU A 20 25.88 5.53 -20.84
CA LEU A 20 25.56 4.97 -19.53
C LEU A 20 26.77 4.99 -18.57
N GLU A 21 27.97 4.68 -19.07
CA GLU A 21 29.21 4.74 -18.29
C GLU A 21 29.60 6.19 -17.92
N ALA A 22 29.32 7.17 -18.79
CA ALA A 22 29.58 8.58 -18.52
C ALA A 22 28.64 9.17 -17.44
N ILE A 23 27.40 8.69 -17.37
CA ILE A 23 26.41 9.17 -16.38
C ILE A 23 26.62 8.51 -15.00
N ALA A 24 27.13 7.27 -14.95
CA ALA A 24 27.28 6.53 -13.70
C ALA A 24 28.64 6.74 -12.99
N GLY A 25 29.72 7.08 -13.70
CA GLY A 25 31.08 6.95 -13.17
C GLY A 25 31.64 8.14 -12.36
N GLY A 26 31.16 9.36 -12.56
CA GLY A 26 31.83 10.56 -12.01
C GLY A 26 31.20 11.13 -10.74
N ARG A 27 29.88 11.22 -10.69
CA ARG A 27 29.16 12.05 -9.70
C ARG A 27 28.83 11.34 -8.39
N LEU A 28 28.88 10.00 -8.38
CA LEU A 28 28.54 9.18 -7.22
C LEU A 28 29.68 9.15 -6.17
N ASN A 29 30.93 9.20 -6.63
CA ASN A 29 32.10 9.11 -5.76
C ASN A 29 32.27 10.35 -4.87
N ASP A 30 31.91 11.53 -5.35
CA ASP A 30 31.96 12.77 -4.56
C ASP A 30 30.82 12.86 -3.53
N LEU A 31 29.64 12.30 -3.85
CA LEU A 31 28.51 12.22 -2.92
C LEU A 31 28.79 11.27 -1.76
N VAL A 32 29.40 10.11 -2.02
CA VAL A 32 29.75 9.13 -0.99
C VAL A 32 30.88 9.63 -0.08
N LYS A 33 31.88 10.34 -0.63
CA LYS A 33 32.95 10.95 0.18
C LYS A 33 32.43 12.03 1.13
N ASN A 34 31.44 12.82 0.71
CA ASN A 34 30.89 13.90 1.55
C ASN A 34 29.94 13.38 2.65
N LEU A 35 29.30 12.22 2.45
CA LEU A 35 28.49 11.57 3.49
C LEU A 35 29.32 10.82 4.56
N SER A 36 30.60 10.53 4.31
CA SER A 36 31.47 9.77 5.23
C SER A 36 31.96 10.56 6.46
N LEU A 37 31.69 11.86 6.56
CA LEU A 37 32.20 12.73 7.65
C LEU A 37 31.17 13.00 8.75
N ARG A 38 29.95 12.45 8.67
CA ARG A 38 28.95 12.59 9.73
C ARG A 38 28.41 11.23 10.13
N GLY A 39 29.16 10.64 11.06
CA GLY A 39 28.82 9.58 12.00
C GLY A 39 27.51 8.82 11.80
N LYS A 40 27.68 7.51 11.56
CA LYS A 40 26.73 6.42 11.83
C LYS A 40 25.46 6.48 10.97
N VAL A 41 25.39 5.65 9.93
CA VAL A 41 24.44 4.53 9.71
C VAL A 41 24.50 4.18 8.21
N ALA A 42 25.10 3.05 7.84
CA ALA A 42 24.92 2.44 6.51
C ALA A 42 25.29 0.96 6.55
N ARG A 43 24.45 0.13 7.17
CA ARG A 43 24.36 -1.28 6.78
C ARG A 43 23.23 -1.34 5.77
N TRP A 44 23.53 -1.69 4.52
CA TRP A 44 22.77 -2.60 3.64
C TRP A 44 23.56 -2.68 2.33
N ALA A 45 24.43 -3.69 2.22
CA ALA A 45 25.03 -4.09 0.96
C ALA A 45 23.98 -4.88 0.17
N ALA A 46 23.77 -4.48 -1.09
CA ALA A 46 22.83 -5.13 -1.99
C ALA A 46 23.26 -6.58 -2.27
N VAL A 47 22.31 -7.51 -2.13
CA VAL A 47 22.49 -8.94 -2.41
C VAL A 47 22.43 -9.16 -3.92
N ALA A 48 23.44 -9.87 -4.44
CA ALA A 48 23.57 -10.24 -5.85
C ALA A 48 22.58 -11.35 -6.25
N ALA A 49 22.09 -11.26 -7.49
CA ALA A 49 21.01 -12.04 -8.07
C ALA A 49 21.28 -13.55 -8.20
N SER A 50 20.23 -14.35 -7.98
CA SER A 50 20.10 -15.68 -8.59
C SER A 50 18.61 -15.98 -8.88
N VAL A 51 18.40 -16.68 -10.00
CA VAL A 51 17.17 -16.72 -10.81
C VAL A 51 16.18 -17.78 -10.32
N VAL A 52 14.91 -17.42 -10.16
CA VAL A 52 13.74 -18.30 -10.45
C VAL A 52 12.65 -17.39 -11.01
N GLY A 53 12.04 -17.78 -12.13
CA GLY A 53 10.89 -17.09 -12.70
C GLY A 53 9.72 -17.09 -11.72
N MET A 54 9.70 -16.12 -10.83
CA MET A 54 8.51 -15.70 -10.12
C MET A 54 7.89 -14.63 -10.99
N SER A 55 6.71 -14.91 -11.54
CA SER A 55 5.78 -13.86 -11.90
C SER A 55 5.62 -12.99 -10.66
N VAL A 56 6.36 -11.87 -10.61
CA VAL A 56 6.04 -10.78 -9.72
C VAL A 56 4.69 -10.31 -10.26
N GLY A 57 3.61 -10.83 -9.69
CA GLY A 57 2.30 -10.24 -9.88
C GLY A 57 2.52 -8.77 -9.58
N MET A 58 2.33 -7.92 -10.59
CA MET A 58 2.37 -6.49 -10.38
C MET A 58 1.36 -6.27 -9.25
N ALA A 59 1.85 -5.95 -8.05
CA ALA A 59 1.01 -5.43 -7.01
C ALA A 59 0.51 -4.12 -7.60
N MET A 60 -0.67 -4.17 -8.23
CA MET A 60 -1.37 -2.96 -8.62
C MET A 60 -1.38 -2.09 -7.37
N PRO A 61 -1.07 -0.79 -7.48
CA PRO A 61 -1.08 0.09 -6.33
C PRO A 61 -2.43 -0.11 -5.65
N THR A 62 -2.42 -0.70 -4.45
CA THR A 62 -3.64 -0.74 -3.66
C THR A 62 -3.93 0.73 -3.41
N GLU A 63 -5.03 1.23 -3.96
CA GLU A 63 -5.46 2.58 -3.68
C GLU A 63 -5.50 2.74 -2.15
N ALA A 64 -4.96 3.84 -1.64
CA ALA A 64 -4.92 4.06 -0.21
C ALA A 64 -6.36 4.02 0.35
N LEU A 65 -6.51 3.53 1.58
CA LEU A 65 -7.80 3.52 2.26
C LEU A 65 -8.44 4.91 2.17
N HIS A 66 -9.62 4.94 1.56
CA HIS A 66 -10.29 6.17 1.19
C HIS A 66 -11.64 6.25 1.88
N ARG A 67 -11.91 7.37 2.54
CA ARG A 67 -13.26 7.67 3.06
C ARG A 67 -14.09 8.27 1.93
N THR A 68 -15.24 7.66 1.65
CA THR A 68 -16.22 8.12 0.69
C THR A 68 -17.49 8.59 1.40
N ASP A 69 -18.12 9.61 0.82
CA ASP A 69 -19.44 10.10 1.24
C ASP A 69 -20.58 9.30 0.59
N ASP A 70 -20.27 8.52 -0.45
CA ASP A 70 -21.20 7.58 -1.07
C ASP A 70 -21.13 6.22 -0.37
N CYS A 71 -22.20 5.88 0.34
CA CYS A 71 -22.37 4.61 1.04
C CYS A 71 -23.25 3.61 0.28
N ASP A 72 -23.73 3.97 -0.91
CA ASP A 72 -24.72 3.18 -1.65
C ASP A 72 -24.08 2.11 -2.55
N GLU A 73 -22.76 2.18 -2.78
CA GLU A 73 -22.06 1.15 -3.54
C GLU A 73 -21.86 -0.15 -2.74
N ARG A 74 -22.02 -1.27 -3.45
CA ARG A 74 -21.73 -2.60 -2.92
C ARG A 74 -20.23 -2.82 -2.87
N GLY A 75 -19.68 -2.83 -1.66
CA GLY A 75 -18.28 -3.23 -1.48
C GLY A 75 -17.60 -2.57 -0.30
N PHE A 76 -18.08 -1.41 0.13
CA PHE A 76 -17.45 -0.61 1.17
C PHE A 76 -17.56 -1.20 2.57
N PHE A 77 -16.67 -0.72 3.45
CA PHE A 77 -16.81 -0.88 4.88
C PHE A 77 -17.55 0.35 5.42
N ALA A 78 -18.72 0.14 6.03
CA ALA A 78 -19.58 1.20 6.52
C ALA A 78 -19.66 1.20 8.04
N ILE A 79 -19.65 2.40 8.61
CA ILE A 79 -19.80 2.67 10.04
C ILE A 79 -21.09 3.46 10.24
N PHE A 80 -21.88 3.03 11.22
CA PHE A 80 -23.15 3.64 11.59
C PHE A 80 -22.97 4.27 12.98
N GLN A 81 -22.95 5.60 13.03
CA GLN A 81 -22.72 6.38 14.25
C GLN A 81 -24.03 7.00 14.75
N GLY A 82 -24.32 6.90 16.05
CA GLY A 82 -25.53 7.44 16.68
C GLY A 82 -26.86 6.77 16.30
N SER A 83 -26.87 5.89 15.30
CA SER A 83 -28.01 5.09 14.85
C SER A 83 -27.53 3.79 14.21
N LYS A 84 -28.36 2.75 14.18
CA LYS A 84 -28.09 1.48 13.48
C LYS A 84 -28.59 1.43 12.03
N HIS A 85 -29.30 2.47 11.58
CA HIS A 85 -30.10 2.41 10.35
C HIS A 85 -29.46 3.11 9.15
N TYR A 86 -28.60 4.10 9.39
CA TYR A 86 -27.96 4.89 8.34
C TYR A 86 -26.45 4.90 8.52
N ALA A 87 -25.72 4.55 7.47
CA ALA A 87 -24.28 4.64 7.47
C ALA A 87 -23.87 6.12 7.47
N THR A 88 -22.94 6.49 8.35
CA THR A 88 -22.43 7.87 8.46
C THR A 88 -21.04 8.02 7.87
N MET A 89 -20.31 6.91 7.72
CA MET A 89 -18.97 6.89 7.12
C MET A 89 -18.80 5.61 6.32
N CYS A 90 -18.26 5.72 5.12
CA CYS A 90 -17.91 4.58 4.29
C CYS A 90 -16.45 4.64 3.87
N PHE A 91 -15.82 3.47 3.82
CA PHE A 91 -14.42 3.31 3.51
C PHE A 91 -14.24 2.28 2.40
N ALA A 92 -13.42 2.65 1.43
CA ALA A 92 -13.03 1.86 0.28
C ALA A 92 -11.53 1.54 0.33
N ASN A 93 -11.15 0.54 -0.47
CA ASN A 93 -9.78 0.14 -0.72
C ASN A 93 -9.02 -0.43 0.49
N ALA A 94 -7.90 -1.10 0.22
CA ALA A 94 -7.06 -1.62 1.29
C ALA A 94 -6.15 -0.53 1.87
N GLY A 95 -5.90 -0.61 3.16
CA GLY A 95 -4.99 0.30 3.85
C GLY A 95 -5.36 0.46 5.31
N ASP A 96 -4.70 1.42 5.94
CA ASP A 96 -4.82 1.73 7.36
C ASP A 96 -5.19 3.20 7.53
N ALA A 97 -6.10 3.50 8.45
CA ALA A 97 -6.35 4.86 8.92
C ALA A 97 -6.38 4.90 10.45
N GLU A 98 -5.70 5.91 10.99
CA GLU A 98 -5.89 6.37 12.35
C GLU A 98 -7.13 7.27 12.37
N VAL A 99 -8.10 6.92 13.21
CA VAL A 99 -9.40 7.60 13.29
C VAL A 99 -9.79 7.73 14.75
N VAL A 100 -10.76 8.59 15.06
CA VAL A 100 -11.39 8.60 16.39
C VAL A 100 -12.90 8.66 16.18
N ILE A 101 -13.54 7.49 16.25
CA ILE A 101 -14.98 7.37 16.00
C ILE A 101 -15.64 6.81 17.26
N ALA A 102 -16.28 7.69 18.01
CA ALA A 102 -17.06 7.35 19.19
C ALA A 102 -18.51 7.02 18.80
N ASP A 103 -19.26 6.40 19.71
CA ASP A 103 -20.69 6.11 19.51
C ASP A 103 -20.98 5.34 18.21
N VAL A 104 -20.17 4.31 17.94
CA VAL A 104 -20.37 3.38 16.83
C VAL A 104 -21.42 2.36 17.22
N HIS A 105 -22.55 2.35 16.52
CA HIS A 105 -23.69 1.49 16.81
C HIS A 105 -23.62 0.18 16.03
N ARG A 106 -23.22 0.27 14.76
CA ARG A 106 -23.13 -0.86 13.85
C ARG A 106 -21.99 -0.65 12.88
N VAL A 107 -21.37 -1.75 12.46
CA VAL A 107 -20.44 -1.78 11.33
C VAL A 107 -20.90 -2.84 10.34
N THR A 108 -20.69 -2.57 9.06
CA THR A 108 -20.91 -3.56 8.00
C THR A 108 -19.75 -3.57 7.03
N SER A 109 -19.37 -4.76 6.58
CA SER A 109 -18.33 -4.96 5.56
C SER A 109 -18.96 -5.48 4.28
N GLY A 110 -18.65 -4.84 3.16
CA GLY A 110 -18.90 -5.34 1.82
C GLY A 110 -17.84 -6.37 1.40
N ASN A 111 -17.20 -6.18 0.24
CA ASN A 111 -16.12 -7.05 -0.25
C ASN A 111 -14.76 -6.80 0.47
N ASN A 112 -14.82 -6.31 1.71
CA ASN A 112 -13.67 -5.95 2.52
C ASN A 112 -13.51 -6.92 3.68
N ALA A 113 -12.26 -7.25 4.01
CA ALA A 113 -11.91 -7.92 5.26
C ALA A 113 -10.90 -7.05 6.01
N GLY A 114 -10.65 -7.35 7.28
CA GLY A 114 -9.65 -6.61 8.04
C GLY A 114 -9.95 -6.58 9.52
N TYR A 115 -9.57 -5.48 10.16
CA TYR A 115 -9.77 -5.30 11.58
C TYR A 115 -9.92 -3.85 11.98
N ILE A 116 -10.49 -3.67 13.16
CA ILE A 116 -10.67 -2.40 13.85
C ILE A 116 -9.95 -2.52 15.19
N ILE A 117 -9.18 -1.52 15.57
CA ILE A 117 -8.70 -1.37 16.95
C ILE A 117 -9.61 -0.35 17.62
N THR A 118 -10.11 -0.72 18.79
CA THR A 118 -10.88 0.15 19.67
C THR A 118 -10.11 0.38 20.97
N ASN A 119 -10.60 1.30 21.79
CA ASN A 119 -10.08 1.50 23.14
C ASN A 119 -10.26 0.29 24.08
N LYS A 120 -10.94 -0.79 23.64
CA LYS A 120 -11.16 -2.02 24.41
C LYS A 120 -10.52 -3.25 23.80
N GLY A 121 -9.97 -3.17 22.59
CA GLY A 121 -9.27 -4.28 21.95
C GLY A 121 -9.40 -4.29 20.44
N ARG A 122 -9.14 -5.46 19.84
CA ARG A 122 -9.18 -5.66 18.40
C ARG A 122 -10.41 -6.45 17.99
N PHE A 123 -11.09 -5.96 16.96
CA PHE A 123 -12.23 -6.60 16.33
C PHE A 123 -11.88 -6.95 14.89
N ASN A 124 -11.90 -8.23 14.51
CA ASN A 124 -11.65 -8.65 13.13
C ASN A 124 -12.98 -8.85 12.39
N PHE A 125 -13.02 -8.50 11.11
CA PHE A 125 -14.18 -8.70 10.26
C PHE A 125 -13.79 -9.35 8.93
N GLY A 126 -14.70 -10.16 8.40
CA GLY A 126 -14.60 -10.74 7.06
C GLY A 126 -15.52 -10.04 6.06
N LYS A 127 -15.55 -10.53 4.82
CA LYS A 127 -16.41 -10.01 3.75
C LYS A 127 -17.89 -10.26 4.03
N TRP A 128 -18.74 -9.32 3.64
CA TRP A 128 -20.21 -9.41 3.65
C TRP A 128 -20.79 -9.70 5.04
N LYS A 129 -20.31 -8.98 6.05
CA LYS A 129 -20.75 -9.13 7.44
C LYS A 129 -21.35 -7.85 7.99
N GLY A 130 -22.20 -8.00 9.00
CA GLY A 130 -22.74 -6.90 9.78
C GLY A 130 -22.69 -7.24 11.26
N PHE A 131 -22.34 -6.26 12.09
CA PHE A 131 -22.17 -6.47 13.52
C PHE A 131 -22.71 -5.26 14.28
N ASP A 132 -23.54 -5.54 15.28
CA ASP A 132 -23.97 -4.52 16.25
C ASP A 132 -22.81 -4.23 17.20
N PHE A 133 -22.27 -3.03 17.10
CA PHE A 133 -21.02 -2.66 17.73
C PHE A 133 -21.23 -2.15 19.16
N ILE A 134 -22.31 -1.38 19.37
CA ILE A 134 -22.64 -0.78 20.67
C ILE A 134 -23.18 -1.82 21.66
N ASP A 135 -24.03 -2.74 21.21
CA ASP A 135 -24.63 -3.77 22.07
C ASP A 135 -23.57 -4.74 22.64
N ASN A 136 -22.51 -4.97 21.87
CA ASN A 136 -21.36 -5.77 22.27
C ASN A 136 -20.28 -4.95 23.00
N GLY A 137 -20.51 -3.65 23.19
CA GLY A 137 -19.68 -2.80 24.01
C GLY A 137 -18.26 -2.59 23.49
N TYR A 138 -18.00 -2.66 22.18
CA TYR A 138 -16.64 -2.60 21.61
C TYR A 138 -15.93 -1.23 21.79
N GLY A 139 -16.66 -0.15 22.04
CA GLY A 139 -16.10 1.17 22.38
C GLY A 139 -15.72 2.04 21.18
N THR A 140 -14.84 3.01 21.42
CA THR A 140 -14.38 4.01 20.44
C THR A 140 -13.38 3.38 19.49
N VAL A 141 -13.59 3.54 18.19
CA VAL A 141 -12.67 3.08 17.15
C VAL A 141 -11.50 4.05 17.02
N THR A 142 -10.28 3.51 17.07
CA THR A 142 -9.01 4.26 17.00
C THR A 142 -8.21 3.96 15.74
N ILE A 143 -8.29 2.74 15.20
CA ILE A 143 -7.64 2.35 13.94
C ILE A 143 -8.60 1.50 13.12
N LEU A 144 -8.68 1.78 11.83
CA LEU A 144 -9.34 0.94 10.84
C LEU A 144 -8.29 0.39 9.87
N ARG A 145 -8.28 -0.93 9.68
CA ARG A 145 -7.53 -1.59 8.62
C ARG A 145 -8.45 -2.39 7.72
N ILE A 146 -8.35 -2.15 6.42
CA ILE A 146 -8.97 -2.96 5.38
C ILE A 146 -7.87 -3.69 4.60
N VAL A 147 -8.10 -4.96 4.35
CA VAL A 147 -7.30 -5.81 3.47
C VAL A 147 -8.22 -6.38 2.38
N ILE A 148 -7.73 -6.37 1.14
CA ILE A 148 -8.41 -6.99 0.01
C ILE A 148 -7.73 -8.34 -0.23
N TYR A 149 -8.48 -9.43 -0.08
CA TYR A 149 -8.09 -10.78 -0.46
C TYR A 149 -8.72 -11.17 -1.79
#